data_AF-A0ABD1L7D5-F1
#
_entry.id   AF-A0ABD1L7D5-F1
#
_cell.length_a   1.000
_cell.length_b   1.000
_cell.length_c   1.000
_cell.angle_alpha   90.00
_cell.angle_beta   90.00
_cell.angle_gamma   90.00
#
_symmetry.space_group_name_H-M   'P 1'
#
loop_
_entity.id
_entity.type
_entity.pdbx_description
1 polymer ?
#
loop_
_entity_poly.entity_id
_entity_poly.type
_entity_poly.pdbx_seq_one_letter_code
_entity_poly.pdbx_strand_id
1 'polypeptide(L)' 'MFSRDNTAAISISKNPVLHSRTKHIEIKHHFIRDHVDKGTFELVYVETERQLVDIFTKPLREDRFVWIRERLGLESVDGQ' A
#
# COMPACT_ATOMS: atom_id res chain seq x y z
N MET A 1 -23.60 -3.07 6.97
CA MET A 1 -23.02 -3.30 8.31
C MET A 1 -21.55 -2.92 8.28
N PHE A 2 -21.21 -1.63 8.40
CA PHE A 2 -19.81 -1.11 8.46
C PHE A 2 -19.69 0.17 9.31
N SER A 3 -20.60 0.41 10.26
CA SER A 3 -20.64 1.68 11.02
C SER A 3 -19.82 1.66 12.32
N ARG A 4 -18.82 0.76 12.45
CA ARG A 4 -18.07 0.58 13.71
C ARG A 4 -16.70 1.29 13.72
N ASP A 5 -16.25 1.83 12.58
CA ASP A 5 -14.93 2.48 12.46
C ASP A 5 -14.91 3.95 12.89
N ASN A 6 -16.06 4.63 12.82
CA ASN A 6 -16.17 6.09 13.03
C ASN A 6 -15.89 6.50 14.48
N THR A 7 -16.34 5.73 15.48
CA THR A 7 -16.09 6.07 16.90
C THR A 7 -14.62 5.92 17.28
N ALA A 8 -13.92 4.92 16.74
CA ALA A 8 -12.49 4.74 16.97
C ALA A 8 -11.66 5.86 16.31
N ALA A 9 -11.98 6.21 15.06
CA ALA A 9 -11.39 7.34 14.34
C ALA A 9 -11.58 8.67 15.11
N ILE A 10 -12.80 8.95 15.58
CA ILE A 10 -13.13 10.14 16.38
C ILE A 10 -12.38 10.15 17.72
N SER A 11 -12.17 8.99 18.35
CA SER A 11 -11.40 8.90 19.60
C SER A 11 -9.91 9.13 19.39
N ILE A 12 -9.37 8.75 18.23
CA ILE A 12 -7.97 8.95 17.85
C ILE A 12 -7.71 10.41 17.46
N SER A 13 -8.66 11.07 16.79
CA SER A 13 -8.55 12.49 16.41
C SER A 13 -8.51 13.44 17.61
N LYS A 14 -9.13 13.05 18.73
CA LYS A 14 -9.16 13.83 19.98
C LYS A 14 -7.90 13.73 20.83
N ASN A 15 -6.95 12.86 20.49
CA ASN A 15 -5.77 12.60 21.32
C ASN A 15 -4.49 13.08 20.62
N PRO A 16 -4.03 14.34 20.85
CA PRO A 16 -3.01 15.01 20.02
C PRO A 16 -1.65 14.29 19.97
N VAL A 17 -1.30 13.51 21.00
CA VAL A 17 -0.05 12.74 21.09
C VAL A 17 -0.03 11.55 20.12
N LEU A 18 -1.19 10.93 19.87
CA LEU A 18 -1.36 9.85 18.88
C LEU A 18 -1.82 10.40 17.52
N HIS A 19 -2.43 11.60 17.50
CA HIS A 19 -3.01 12.16 16.30
C HIS A 19 -1.97 12.37 15.19
N SER A 20 -0.79 12.94 15.46
CA SER A 20 0.22 13.10 14.40
C SER A 20 0.74 11.76 13.84
N ARG A 21 0.79 10.71 14.68
CA ARG A 21 1.26 9.36 14.28
C ARG A 21 0.17 8.50 13.65
N THR A 22 -1.11 8.80 13.81
CA THR A 22 -2.19 7.99 13.22
C THR A 22 -2.94 8.74 12.12
N LYS A 23 -2.87 10.07 12.08
CA LYS A 23 -3.50 10.92 11.06
C LYS A 23 -3.05 10.57 9.65
N HIS A 24 -1.79 10.21 9.44
CA HIS A 24 -1.32 9.80 8.12
C HIS A 24 -1.92 8.46 7.66
N ILE A 25 -2.23 7.56 8.59
CA ILE A 25 -2.90 6.28 8.29
C ILE A 25 -4.37 6.53 8.02
N GLU A 26 -5.02 7.32 8.88
CA GLU A 26 -6.44 7.68 8.78
C GLU A 26 -6.75 8.43 7.47
N ILE A 27 -5.95 9.43 7.11
CA ILE A 27 -6.10 10.16 5.85
C ILE A 27 -5.95 9.23 4.65
N LYS A 28 -4.91 8.39 4.63
CA LYS A 28 -4.69 7.44 3.51
C LYS A 28 -5.83 6.43 3.41
N HIS A 29 -6.30 5.91 4.53
CA HIS A 29 -7.39 4.95 4.58
C HIS A 29 -8.71 5.57 4.09
N HIS A 30 -9.07 6.76 4.58
CA HIS A 30 -10.24 7.48 4.08
C HIS A 30 -10.10 7.82 2.61
N PHE A 31 -8.93 8.28 2.17
CA PHE A 31 -8.66 8.58 0.77
C PHE A 31 -8.88 7.35 -0.12
N ILE A 32 -8.28 6.21 0.22
CA ILE A 32 -8.43 4.97 -0.56
C ILE A 32 -9.89 4.49 -0.54
N ARG A 33 -10.55 4.49 0.62
CA ARG A 33 -11.94 4.04 0.76
C ARG A 33 -12.90 4.90 -0.08
N ASP A 34 -12.81 6.23 0.02
CA ASP A 34 -13.63 7.16 -0.77
C ASP A 34 -13.49 6.92 -2.27
N HIS A 35 -12.26 6.65 -2.71
CA HIS A 35 -11.90 6.50 -4.11
C HIS A 35 -12.32 5.15 -4.70
N VAL A 36 -12.36 4.11 -3.85
CA VAL A 36 -12.90 2.79 -4.18
C VAL A 36 -14.43 2.84 -4.21
N ASP A 37 -15.06 3.48 -3.22
CA ASP A 37 -16.53 3.65 -3.18
C ASP A 37 -17.05 4.50 -4.35
N LYS A 38 -16.26 5.47 -4.81
CA LYS A 38 -16.53 6.26 -6.02
C LYS A 38 -16.25 5.50 -7.32
N GLY A 39 -15.77 4.25 -7.26
CA GLY A 39 -15.42 3.43 -8.42
C GLY A 39 -14.26 3.98 -9.26
N THR A 40 -13.49 4.92 -8.71
CA THR A 40 -12.34 5.53 -9.40
C THR A 40 -11.10 4.64 -9.33
N PHE A 41 -11.02 3.78 -8.32
CA PHE A 41 -9.95 2.80 -8.16
C PHE A 41 -10.52 1.43 -7.78
N GLU A 42 -9.96 0.38 -8.37
CA GLU A 42 -10.24 -1.00 -7.98
C GLU A 42 -9.07 -1.49 -7.10
N LEU A 43 -9.38 -1.91 -5.87
CA LEU A 43 -8.41 -2.59 -5.02
C LEU A 43 -8.36 -4.07 -5.41
N VAL A 44 -7.38 -4.45 -6.23
CA VAL A 44 -7.13 -5.85 -6.54
C VAL A 44 -6.16 -6.42 -5.50
N TYR A 45 -6.58 -7.47 -4.81
CA TYR A 45 -5.67 -8.23 -3.96
C TYR A 45 -4.66 -8.97 -4.84
N VAL A 46 -3.38 -8.65 -4.66
CA VAL A 46 -2.27 -9.37 -5.26
C VAL A 46 -1.58 -10.14 -4.15
N GLU A 47 -1.46 -11.45 -4.31
CA GLU A 47 -0.68 -12.31 -3.41
C GLU A 47 0.70 -11.69 -3.19
N THR A 48 1.18 -11.67 -1.93
CA THR A 48 2.49 -11.12 -1.56
C THR A 48 3.61 -11.69 -2.44
N GLU A 49 3.50 -12.96 -2.84
CA GLU A 49 4.48 -13.61 -3.71
C GLU A 49 4.49 -13.07 -5.14
N ARG A 50 3.45 -12.38 -5.57
CA ARG A 50 3.29 -11.77 -6.90
C ARG A 50 3.43 -10.25 -6.87
N GLN A 51 3.70 -9.65 -5.71
CA GLN A 51 3.87 -8.20 -5.58
C GLN A 51 5.19 -7.74 -6.21
N LEU A 52 5.14 -7.36 -7.48
CA LEU A 52 6.30 -6.83 -8.21
C LEU A 52 6.88 -5.56 -7.57
N VAL A 53 6.07 -4.83 -6.80
CA VAL A 53 6.48 -3.64 -6.04
C VAL A 53 7.47 -3.93 -4.91
N ASP A 54 7.62 -5.20 -4.53
CA ASP A 54 8.56 -5.60 -3.47
C ASP A 54 10.01 -5.29 -3.86
N ILE A 55 10.34 -5.24 -5.15
CA ILE A 55 11.69 -4.87 -5.63
C ILE A 55 12.09 -3.44 -5.22
N PHE A 56 11.13 -2.54 -5.06
CA PHE A 56 11.38 -1.13 -4.74
C PHE A 56 11.26 -0.82 -3.24
N THR A 57 10.73 -1.75 -2.45
CA THR A 57 10.35 -1.48 -1.05
C THR A 57 10.99 -2.43 -0.04
N LYS A 58 11.53 -3.57 -0.50
CA LYS A 58 12.13 -4.59 0.36
C LYS A 58 13.49 -5.04 -0.16
N PRO A 59 14.44 -5.36 0.72
CA PRO A 59 15.61 -6.14 0.33
C PRO A 59 15.15 -7.57 0.02
N LEU A 60 15.15 -7.94 -1.26
CA LEU A 60 14.77 -9.27 -1.73
C LEU A 60 15.98 -10.19 -1.86
N ARG A 61 15.73 -11.49 -1.71
CA ARG A 61 16.70 -12.54 -2.09
C ARG A 61 16.87 -12.54 -3.61
N GLU A 62 18.05 -12.92 -4.08
CA GLU A 62 18.43 -12.84 -5.51
C GLU A 62 17.45 -13.58 -6.43
N ASP A 63 17.00 -14.76 -6.04
CA ASP A 63 15.98 -15.57 -6.73
C ASP A 63 14.66 -14.79 -6.95
N ARG A 64 14.18 -14.13 -5.88
CA ARG A 64 12.97 -13.31 -5.93
C ARG A 64 13.18 -12.03 -6.74
N PHE A 65 14.37 -11.43 -6.62
CA PHE A 65 14.73 -10.24 -7.39
C PHE A 65 14.75 -10.53 -8.90
N VAL A 66 15.38 -11.63 -9.32
CA VAL A 66 15.42 -12.05 -10.74
C VAL A 66 14.02 -12.34 -11.26
N TRP A 67 13.21 -13.10 -10.50
CA TRP A 67 11.82 -13.40 -10.89
C TRP A 67 10.96 -12.14 -11.08
N ILE A 68 11.08 -11.16 -10.18
CA ILE A 68 10.35 -9.88 -10.30
C ILE A 68 10.89 -9.04 -11.46
N ARG A 69 12.22 -9.00 -11.63
CA ARG A 69 12.89 -8.24 -12.70
C ARG A 69 12.45 -8.71 -14.09
N GLU A 70 12.43 -10.02 -14.32
CA GLU A 70 11.96 -10.63 -15.57
C GLU A 70 10.49 -10.26 -15.85
N ARG A 71 9.64 -10.28 -14.82
CA ARG A 71 8.21 -10.01 -14.96
C ARG A 71 7.89 -8.52 -15.13
N LEU A 72 8.80 -7.64 -14.73
CA LEU A 72 8.78 -6.21 -15.00
C LEU A 72 9.33 -5.86 -16.39
N GLY A 73 9.95 -6.81 -17.10
CA GLY A 73 10.61 -6.56 -18.40
C GLY A 73 11.86 -5.69 -18.26
N LEU A 74 12.51 -5.71 -17.10
CA LEU A 74 13.75 -4.97 -16.88
C LEU A 74 14.91 -5.77 -17.48
N GLU A 75 15.39 -5.33 -18.63
CA GLU A 75 16.62 -5.84 -19.24
C GLU A 75 17.84 -5.20 -18.58
N SER A 76 18.89 -5.99 -18.36
CA SER A 76 20.20 -5.44 -18.01
C SER A 76 20.69 -4.63 -19.20
N VAL A 77 20.89 -3.33 -18.98
CA VAL A 77 21.62 -2.49 -19.94
C VAL A 77 23.09 -2.90 -19.84
N ASP A 78 23.45 -3.97 -20.55
CA ASP A 78 24.84 -4.37 -20.71
C ASP A 78 25.53 -3.36 -21.63
N GLY A 79 26.22 -2.41 -21.00
CA GLY A 79 27.31 -1.64 -21.60
C GLY A 79 26.92 -0.65 -22.71
N GLN A 80 26.93 0.64 -22.35
CA GLN A 80 27.37 1.69 -23.26
C GLN A 80 28.57 2.41 -22.66
#